data_AF-A0A660XYM5-F1
#
_entry.id   AF-A0A660XYM5-F1
#
_cell.length_a   1.000
_cell.length_b   1.000
_cell.length_c   1.000
_cell.angle_alpha   90.00
_cell.angle_beta   90.00
_cell.angle_gamma   90.00
#
_symmetry.space_group_name_H-M   'P 1'
#
loop_
_entity.id
_entity.type
_entity.pdbx_description
1 polymer ?
#
loop_
_entity_poly.entity_id
_entity_poly.type
_entity_poly.pdbx_seq_one_letter_code
_entity_poly.pdbx_strand_id
1 'polypeptide(L)'
;MRNFWTKLKYAFSVEEENLSDEELALVERAARAVVGRGLATPALLFLESVRPLNFIGSQVMRFLEPAVRSVFSAEDYGKFAGILERRKGLDALIGYIERLSER
;
A
#
# COMPACT_ATOMS: atom_id res chain seq x y z
N MET A 1 -9.43 20.50 11.68
CA MET A 1 -8.45 20.51 10.57
C MET A 1 -8.75 19.33 9.64
N ARG A 2 -9.57 19.50 8.59
CA ARG A 2 -10.02 18.37 7.73
C ARG A 2 -10.04 18.68 6.22
N ASN A 3 -9.36 19.77 5.80
CA ASN A 3 -9.45 20.31 4.43
C ASN A 3 -8.09 20.36 3.69
N PHE A 4 -6.99 19.92 4.32
CA PHE A 4 -5.65 19.95 3.72
C PHE A 4 -5.42 18.77 2.77
N TRP A 5 -5.83 17.58 3.18
CA TRP A 5 -5.70 16.32 2.45
C TRP A 5 -6.50 16.28 1.15
N THR A 6 -7.68 16.89 1.15
CA THR A 6 -8.52 17.02 -0.05
C THR A 6 -7.84 17.88 -1.11
N LYS A 7 -7.15 18.95 -0.71
CA LYS A 7 -6.42 19.82 -1.65
C LYS A 7 -5.16 19.16 -2.21
N LEU A 8 -4.46 18.35 -1.41
CA LEU A 8 -3.34 17.54 -1.90
C LEU A 8 -3.80 16.57 -3.00
N LYS A 9 -4.94 15.90 -2.81
CA LYS A 9 -5.51 14.96 -3.80
C LYS A 9 -5.73 15.57 -5.20
N TYR A 10 -6.06 16.86 -5.29
CA TYR A 10 -6.28 17.56 -6.56
C TYR A 10 -5.01 18.18 -7.17
N ALA A 11 -3.99 18.48 -6.36
CA ALA A 11 -2.76 19.12 -6.83
C ALA A 11 -1.78 18.15 -7.52
N PHE A 12 -1.91 16.84 -7.28
CA PHE A 12 -1.08 15.79 -7.89
C PHE A 12 -1.67 15.19 -9.19
N SER A 13 -2.79 15.72 -9.70
CA SER A 13 -3.51 15.14 -10.85
C SER A 13 -2.90 15.39 -12.23
N VAL A 14 -1.61 15.71 -12.33
CA VAL A 14 -0.92 15.86 -13.62
C VAL A 14 -0.15 14.57 -13.91
N GLU A 15 -0.67 13.81 -14.89
CA GLU A 15 -0.04 12.66 -15.57
C GLU A 15 0.24 11.43 -14.68
N GLU A 16 -0.82 10.72 -14.30
CA GLU A 16 -0.76 9.78 -13.19
C GLU A 16 -1.19 8.36 -13.66
N GLU A 17 -0.22 7.50 -13.94
CA GLU A 17 -0.36 6.09 -14.36
C GLU A 17 -1.28 5.31 -13.37
N ASN A 18 -2.55 5.13 -13.72
CA ASN A 18 -3.57 4.57 -12.83
C ASN A 18 -3.37 3.07 -12.56
N LEU A 19 -3.68 2.63 -11.35
CA LEU A 19 -3.74 1.19 -11.01
C LEU A 19 -4.96 0.57 -11.70
N SER A 20 -4.85 -0.66 -12.19
CA SER A 20 -6.00 -1.43 -12.67
C SER A 20 -6.87 -1.92 -11.52
N ASP A 21 -8.10 -2.35 -11.82
CA ASP A 21 -9.00 -2.93 -10.81
C ASP A 21 -8.42 -4.20 -10.19
N GLU A 22 -7.70 -5.01 -10.96
CA GLU A 22 -7.00 -6.20 -10.47
C GLU A 22 -5.86 -5.84 -9.51
N GLU A 23 -5.09 -4.80 -9.83
CA GLU A 23 -4.04 -4.28 -8.96
C GLU A 23 -4.62 -3.74 -7.65
N LEU A 24 -5.73 -3.00 -7.72
CA LEU A 24 -6.43 -2.49 -6.54
C LEU A 24 -6.97 -3.62 -5.65
N ALA A 25 -7.53 -4.67 -6.23
CA ALA A 25 -8.01 -5.84 -5.48
C ALA A 25 -6.85 -6.55 -4.76
N LEU A 26 -5.69 -6.62 -5.41
CA LEU A 26 -4.49 -7.21 -4.83
C LEU A 26 -3.99 -6.40 -3.63
N VAL A 27 -3.95 -5.07 -3.76
CA VAL A 27 -3.57 -4.15 -2.67
C VAL A 27 -4.55 -4.24 -1.50
N GLU A 28 -5.86 -4.28 -1.77
CA GLU A 28 -6.87 -4.43 -0.73
C GLU A 28 -6.69 -5.74 0.04
N ARG A 29 -6.40 -6.85 -0.66
CA ARG A 29 -6.16 -8.14 -0.02
C ARG A 29 -4.95 -8.11 0.90
N ALA A 30 -3.86 -7.45 0.51
CA ALA A 30 -2.71 -7.22 1.39
C ALA A 30 -3.08 -6.40 2.63
N ALA A 31 -3.81 -5.30 2.45
CA ALA A 31 -4.23 -4.46 3.56
C ALA A 31 -5.11 -5.22 4.58
N ARG A 32 -6.05 -6.05 4.10
CA ARG A 32 -6.87 -6.92 4.95
C ARG A 32 -6.02 -7.92 5.73
N ALA A 33 -4.99 -8.47 5.10
CA ALA A 33 -4.08 -9.40 5.77
C ALA A 33 -3.25 -8.73 6.87
N VAL A 34 -2.81 -7.49 6.65
CA VAL A 34 -2.09 -6.68 7.64
C VAL A 34 -3.00 -6.32 8.81
N VAL A 35 -4.19 -5.76 8.53
CA VAL A 35 -5.14 -5.33 9.57
C VAL A 35 -5.68 -6.52 10.35
N GLY A 36 -6.05 -7.62 9.68
CA GLY A 36 -6.55 -8.84 10.33
C GLY A 36 -5.53 -9.50 11.28
N ARG A 37 -4.25 -9.13 11.20
CA ARG A 37 -3.18 -9.58 12.11
C ARG A 37 -2.86 -8.57 13.21
N GLY A 38 -3.60 -7.46 13.31
CA GLY A 38 -3.31 -6.39 14.26
C GLY A 38 -2.04 -5.59 13.94
N LEU A 39 -1.57 -5.63 12.68
CA LEU A 39 -0.31 -5.00 12.26
C LEU A 39 -0.51 -3.61 11.64
N ALA A 40 -1.69 -3.00 11.76
CA ALA A 40 -2.01 -1.72 11.13
C ALA A 40 -1.03 -0.60 11.53
N THR A 41 -0.89 -0.34 12.83
CA THR A 41 0.00 0.71 13.36
C THR A 41 1.47 0.54 12.94
N PRO A 42 2.13 -0.63 13.16
CA PRO A 42 3.52 -0.79 12.73
C PRO A 42 3.68 -0.77 11.21
N ALA A 43 2.70 -1.26 10.44
CA ALA A 43 2.75 -1.20 8.98
C ALA A 43 2.66 0.24 8.46
N LEU A 44 1.73 1.05 8.99
CA LEU A 44 1.61 2.46 8.58
C LEU A 44 2.89 3.24 8.91
N LEU A 45 3.43 3.09 10.13
CA LEU A 45 4.69 3.75 10.50
C LEU A 45 5.83 3.38 9.55
N PHE A 46 5.96 2.10 9.20
CA PHE A 46 6.98 1.64 8.26
C PHE A 46 6.76 2.19 6.85
N LEU A 47 5.55 2.06 6.30
CA LEU A 47 5.22 2.48 4.94
C LEU A 47 5.37 4.00 4.75
N GLU A 48 5.02 4.79 5.78
CA GLU A 48 5.27 6.24 5.79
C GLU A 48 6.76 6.57 5.82
N SER A 49 7.56 5.80 6.56
CA SER A 49 9.01 6.03 6.66
C SER A 49 9.76 5.77 5.36
N VAL A 50 9.24 4.89 4.49
CA VAL A 50 9.86 4.56 3.19
C VAL A 50 9.34 5.40 2.03
N ARG A 51 8.23 6.14 2.22
CA ARG A 51 7.64 7.07 1.25
C ARG A 51 8.64 8.10 0.64
N PRO A 52 9.60 8.69 1.39
CA PRO A 52 10.52 9.70 0.84
C PRO A 52 11.77 9.09 0.16
N LEU A 53 11.95 7.77 0.19
CA LEU A 53 13.10 7.11 -0.41
C LEU A 53 12.77 6.82 -1.87
N ASN A 54 13.74 6.94 -2.79
CA ASN A 54 13.67 6.39 -4.16
C ASN A 54 13.66 4.85 -4.06
N PHE A 55 12.57 4.32 -3.53
CA PHE A 55 12.51 3.03 -2.87
C PHE A 55 12.21 1.92 -3.86
N ILE A 56 12.79 0.75 -3.61
CA ILE A 56 12.55 -0.45 -4.40
C ILE A 56 11.55 -1.32 -3.62
N GLY A 57 10.35 -1.53 -4.17
CA GLY A 57 9.25 -2.29 -3.55
C GLY A 57 9.68 -3.63 -2.95
N SER A 58 10.73 -4.25 -3.50
CA SER A 58 11.39 -5.45 -2.95
C SER A 58 11.74 -5.43 -1.45
N GLN A 59 12.09 -4.27 -0.86
CA GLN A 59 12.44 -4.21 0.57
C GLN A 59 11.18 -4.17 1.46
N VAL A 60 10.12 -3.45 1.02
CA VAL A 60 8.82 -3.47 1.71
C VAL A 60 8.24 -4.86 1.65
N MET A 61 8.35 -5.53 0.50
CA MET A 61 7.86 -6.88 0.33
C MET A 61 8.52 -7.86 1.29
N ARG A 62 9.84 -7.82 1.46
CA ARG A 62 10.52 -8.65 2.48
C ARG A 62 10.05 -8.38 3.91
N PHE A 63 9.76 -7.12 4.26
CA PHE A 63 9.19 -6.79 5.56
C PHE A 63 7.76 -7.30 5.72
N LEU A 64 6.92 -7.14 4.69
CA LEU A 64 5.52 -7.55 4.69
C LEU A 64 5.33 -9.05 4.46
N GLU A 65 6.36 -9.78 4.01
CA GLU A 65 6.28 -11.20 3.67
C GLU A 65 5.61 -12.04 4.75
N PRO A 66 5.97 -11.95 6.05
CA PRO A 66 5.30 -12.74 7.09
C PRO A 66 3.81 -12.44 7.22
N ALA A 67 3.37 -11.21 6.90
CA ALA A 67 1.98 -10.78 6.98
C ALA A 67 1.16 -11.22 5.75
N VAL A 68 1.75 -11.19 4.56
CA VAL A 68 1.03 -11.40 3.29
C VAL A 68 1.28 -12.77 2.64
N ARG A 69 2.32 -13.51 3.01
CA ARG A 69 2.68 -14.78 2.36
C ARG A 69 1.59 -15.85 2.43
N SER A 70 0.80 -15.88 3.49
CA SER A 70 -0.31 -16.85 3.61
C SER A 70 -1.54 -16.53 2.74
N VAL A 71 -1.64 -15.32 2.18
CA VAL A 71 -2.78 -14.88 1.37
C VAL A 71 -2.39 -14.54 -0.08
N PHE A 72 -1.12 -14.74 -0.45
CA PHE A 72 -0.58 -14.47 -1.77
C PHE A 72 0.03 -15.74 -2.36
N SER A 73 -0.25 -16.01 -3.63
CA SER A 73 0.55 -16.93 -4.43
C SER A 73 1.93 -16.32 -4.72
N ALA A 74 2.91 -17.12 -5.17
CA ALA A 74 4.21 -16.60 -5.57
C ALA A 74 4.11 -15.59 -6.72
N GLU A 75 3.16 -15.82 -7.65
CA GLU A 75 2.88 -14.91 -8.77
C GLU A 75 2.31 -13.58 -8.28
N ASP A 76 1.29 -13.64 -7.41
CA ASP A 76 0.65 -12.46 -6.84
C ASP A 76 1.62 -11.65 -5.99
N TYR A 77 2.57 -12.31 -5.31
CA TYR A 77 3.61 -11.64 -4.54
C TYR A 77 4.54 -10.81 -5.44
N GLY A 78 4.94 -11.36 -6.60
CA GLY A 78 5.73 -10.61 -7.59
C GLY A 78 4.97 -9.42 -8.19
N LYS A 79 3.70 -9.62 -8.55
CA LYS A 79 2.83 -8.54 -9.04
C LYS A 79 2.68 -7.42 -8.02
N PHE A 80 2.45 -7.78 -6.76
CA PHE A 80 2.32 -6.81 -5.68
C PHE A 80 3.61 -6.04 -5.41
N ALA A 81 4.78 -6.67 -5.54
CA ALA A 81 6.06 -5.98 -5.47
C ALA A 81 6.18 -4.86 -6.53
N GLY A 82 5.81 -5.15 -7.78
CA GLY A 82 5.79 -4.17 -8.86
C GLY A 82 4.76 -3.06 -8.65
N ILE A 83 3.61 -3.36 -8.04
CA ILE A 83 2.64 -2.33 -7.63
C ILE A 83 3.28 -1.38 -6.61
N LEU A 84 3.98 -1.90 -5.60
CA LEU A 84 4.60 -1.08 -4.55
C LEU A 84 5.81 -0.26 -5.00
N GLU A 85 6.42 -0.60 -6.15
CA GLU A 85 7.43 0.24 -6.81
C GLU A 85 6.82 1.54 -7.36
N ARG A 86 5.51 1.52 -7.67
CA ARG A 86 4.77 2.70 -8.12
C ARG A 86 4.28 3.48 -6.90
N ARG A 87 4.51 4.80 -6.89
CA ARG A 87 4.04 5.70 -5.81
C ARG A 87 2.55 5.49 -5.48
N LYS A 88 1.71 5.34 -6.51
CA LYS A 88 0.28 5.08 -6.33
C LYS A 88 -0.03 3.75 -5.64
N GLY A 89 0.76 2.71 -5.87
CA GLY A 89 0.57 1.42 -5.23
C GLY A 89 0.85 1.48 -3.73
N LEU A 90 1.93 2.17 -3.35
CA LEU A 90 2.24 2.45 -1.95
C LEU A 90 1.14 3.31 -1.29
N ASP A 91 0.74 4.40 -1.94
CA ASP A 91 -0.32 5.29 -1.45
C ASP A 91 -1.66 4.55 -1.30
N ALA A 92 -2.00 3.67 -2.25
CA ALA A 92 -3.19 2.83 -2.17
C ALA A 92 -3.12 1.89 -0.96
N LEU A 93 -1.99 1.20 -0.75
CA LEU A 93 -1.83 0.28 0.37
C LEU A 93 -2.01 0.99 1.71
N ILE A 94 -1.35 2.14 1.90
CA ILE A 94 -1.49 2.97 3.10
C ILE A 94 -2.97 3.32 3.32
N GLY A 95 -3.63 3.87 2.30
CA GLY A 95 -5.03 4.29 2.40
C GLY A 95 -6.02 3.13 2.64
N TYR A 96 -5.72 1.92 2.17
CA TYR A 96 -6.51 0.73 2.52
C TYR A 96 -6.29 0.31 3.98
N ILE A 97 -5.05 0.31 4.48
CA ILE A 97 -4.75 -0.05 5.87
C ILE A 97 -5.41 0.92 6.85
N GLU A 98 -5.29 2.23 6.62
CA GLU A 98 -5.94 3.26 7.45
C GLU A 98 -7.45 3.02 7.56
N ARG A 99 -8.14 2.95 6.41
CA ARG A 99 -9.59 2.79 6.33
C ARG A 99 -10.09 1.49 6.97
N LEU A 100 -9.30 0.42 6.87
CA LEU A 100 -9.66 -0.87 7.46
C LEU A 100 -9.38 -0.91 8.97
N SER A 101 -8.42 -0.12 9.46
CA SER A 101 -8.07 -0.04 10.89
C SER A 101 -8.98 0.85 11.72
N GLU A 102 -9.69 1.79 11.08
CA GLU A 102 -10.67 2.68 11.70
C GLU A 102 -12.08 2.07 11.81
N ARG A 103 -12.26 0.79 11.42
CA ARG A 103 -13.53 0.05 11.48
C ARG A 103 -13.57 -0.90 12.67
#